data_AF-A0A147BKQ3-F1
#
_entry.id   AF-A0A147BKQ3-F1
#
_cell.length_a   1.000
_cell.length_b   1.000
_cell.length_c   1.000
_cell.angle_alpha   90.00
_cell.angle_beta   90.00
_cell.angle_gamma   90.00
#
_symmetry.space_group_name_H-M   'P 1'
#
loop_
_entity.id
_entity.type
_entity.pdbx_description
1 polymer ?
#
loop_
_entity_poly.entity_id
_entity_poly.type
_entity_poly.pdbx_seq_one_letter_code
_entity_poly.pdbx_strand_id
1 'polypeptide(L)'
;ASSIWHPSQAYLSDNLERIQTRAARFIASAYTHDISVTQLKETLELPLLSSRRLNSRLCLLHKFYYNYPYSHTTPLAPPDRVSSRLNHSQCIERIAGKTLAFNTSFFPHAIANWNSLPDNIVVITDPIR
;
A
#
# COMPACT_ATOMS: atom_id res chain seq x y z
N ALA A 1 3.66 7.19 -6.83
CA ALA A 1 3.64 7.45 -5.38
C ALA A 1 4.71 6.61 -4.70
N SER A 2 5.42 7.14 -3.69
CA SER A 2 6.53 6.43 -3.02
C SER A 2 6.04 5.19 -2.26
N SER A 3 6.73 4.07 -2.41
CA SER A 3 6.46 2.81 -1.71
C SER A 3 6.98 2.81 -0.27
N ILE A 4 8.14 3.45 -0.05
CA ILE A 4 8.86 3.45 1.24
C ILE A 4 8.39 4.60 2.14
N TRP A 5 8.31 5.83 1.63
CA TRP A 5 7.95 6.99 2.43
C TRP A 5 6.45 7.04 2.71
N HIS A 6 6.06 6.66 3.92
CA HIS A 6 4.69 6.70 4.44
C HIS A 6 4.74 7.12 5.91
N PRO A 7 4.73 8.44 6.19
CA PRO A 7 4.71 8.91 7.57
C PRO A 7 3.42 8.46 8.25
N SER A 8 3.50 8.12 9.53
CA SER A 8 2.33 7.80 10.35
C SER A 8 1.48 9.05 10.62
N GLN A 9 2.06 10.23 10.48
CA GLN A 9 1.39 11.51 10.66
C GLN A 9 0.47 11.81 9.46
N ALA A 10 -0.84 11.71 9.69
CA ALA A 10 -1.87 11.95 8.67
C ALA A 10 -1.73 13.31 7.99
N TYR A 11 -1.43 14.37 8.74
CA TYR A 11 -1.33 15.74 8.21
C TYR A 11 -0.27 15.88 7.08
N LEU A 12 0.81 15.09 7.11
CA LEU A 12 1.82 15.09 6.05
C LEU A 12 1.28 14.50 4.75
N SER A 13 0.46 13.45 4.87
CA SER A 13 -0.22 12.84 3.73
C SER A 13 -1.32 13.76 3.19
N ASP A 14 -2.09 14.40 4.09
CA ASP A 14 -3.16 15.33 3.72
C ASP A 14 -2.61 16.56 2.99
N ASN A 15 -1.46 17.08 3.42
CA ASN A 15 -0.80 18.18 2.74
C ASN A 15 -0.41 17.83 1.30
N LEU A 16 0.04 16.60 1.04
CA LEU A 16 0.34 16.14 -0.31
C LEU A 16 -0.93 15.91 -1.14
N GLU A 17 -1.98 15.36 -0.54
CA GLU A 17 -3.28 15.17 -1.21
C GLU A 17 -3.94 16.51 -1.57
N ARG A 18 -3.75 17.56 -0.74
CA ARG A 18 -4.19 18.93 -1.03
C ARG A 18 -3.52 19.50 -2.30
N ILE A 19 -2.25 19.20 -2.53
CA ILE A 19 -1.55 19.59 -3.76
C ILE A 19 -2.17 18.88 -4.97
N GLN A 20 -2.42 17.58 -4.88
CA GLN A 20 -3.09 16.82 -5.96
C GLN A 20 -4.50 17.35 -6.24
N THR A 21 -5.24 17.72 -5.20
CA THR A 21 -6.57 18.31 -5.29
C THR A 21 -6.55 19.63 -6.05
N ARG A 22 -5.55 20.49 -5.76
CA ARG A 22 -5.36 21.76 -6.49
C ARG A 22 -4.95 21.52 -7.94
N ALA A 23 -4.08 20.55 -8.20
CA ALA A 23 -3.68 20.17 -9.56
C ALA A 23 -4.86 19.65 -10.38
N ALA A 24 -5.74 18.82 -9.81
CA ALA A 24 -6.95 18.35 -10.48
C ALA A 24 -7.86 19.50 -10.92
N ARG A 25 -8.07 20.49 -10.04
CA ARG A 25 -8.84 21.71 -10.36
C ARG A 25 -8.18 22.54 -11.47
N PHE A 26 -6.85 22.65 -11.42
CA PHE A 26 -6.10 23.36 -12.45
C PHE A 26 -6.22 22.71 -13.83
N ILE A 27 -6.03 21.38 -13.91
CA ILE A 27 -6.14 20.61 -15.15
C ILE A 27 -7.55 20.72 -15.74
N ALA A 28 -8.58 20.58 -14.89
CA ALA A 28 -9.97 20.69 -15.32
C ALA A 28 -10.44 22.15 -15.51
N SER A 29 -9.59 23.14 -15.28
CA SER A 29 -9.94 24.57 -15.27
C SER A 29 -11.18 24.88 -14.40
N ALA A 30 -11.36 24.12 -13.33
CA ALA A 30 -12.55 24.09 -12.49
C ALA A 30 -12.31 24.83 -11.18
N TYR A 31 -12.65 26.12 -11.14
CA TYR A 31 -12.34 27.01 -10.01
C TYR A 31 -13.53 27.38 -9.13
N THR A 32 -14.76 27.04 -9.52
CA THR A 32 -15.98 27.37 -8.75
C THR A 32 -16.17 26.46 -7.52
N HIS A 33 -16.84 26.99 -6.49
CA HIS A 33 -17.03 26.29 -5.22
C HIS A 33 -17.98 25.09 -5.30
N ASP A 34 -18.88 25.07 -6.28
CA ASP A 34 -19.92 24.02 -6.42
C ASP A 34 -19.39 22.71 -7.02
N ILE A 35 -18.15 22.71 -7.52
CA ILE A 35 -17.58 21.54 -8.16
C ILE A 35 -16.98 20.59 -7.13
N SER A 36 -17.51 19.37 -7.10
CA SER A 36 -16.96 18.28 -6.30
C SER A 36 -15.58 17.87 -6.82
N VAL A 37 -14.56 17.96 -5.94
CA VAL A 37 -13.20 17.57 -6.31
C VAL A 37 -13.05 16.05 -6.40
N THR A 38 -13.87 15.27 -5.70
CA THR A 38 -13.85 13.80 -5.85
C THR A 38 -14.29 13.42 -7.26
N GLN A 39 -15.35 14.05 -7.76
CA GLN A 39 -15.82 13.86 -9.14
C GLN A 39 -14.77 14.29 -10.16
N LEU A 40 -14.08 15.43 -9.95
CA LEU A 40 -12.97 15.84 -10.83
C LEU A 40 -11.84 14.80 -10.87
N LYS A 41 -11.49 14.21 -9.72
CA LYS A 41 -10.47 13.17 -9.66
C LYS A 41 -10.93 11.90 -10.38
N GLU A 42 -12.20 11.54 -10.29
CA GLU A 42 -12.78 10.42 -11.04
C GLU A 42 -12.74 10.66 -12.54
N THR A 43 -13.18 11.85 -13.00
CA THR A 43 -13.13 12.23 -14.42
C THR A 43 -11.69 12.24 -14.98
N LEU A 44 -10.72 12.61 -14.15
CA LEU A 44 -9.30 12.62 -14.51
C LEU A 44 -8.60 11.28 -14.28
N GLU A 45 -9.33 10.24 -13.84
CA GLU A 45 -8.77 8.93 -13.46
C GLU A 45 -7.59 9.03 -12.48
N LEU A 46 -7.68 9.97 -11.53
CA LEU A 46 -6.68 10.24 -10.50
C LEU A 46 -7.05 9.57 -9.18
N PRO A 47 -6.59 8.33 -8.93
CA PRO A 47 -6.84 7.68 -7.64
C PRO A 47 -6.17 8.42 -6.50
N LEU A 48 -6.72 8.24 -5.30
CA LEU A 48 -6.23 8.80 -4.05
C LEU A 48 -4.76 8.43 -3.82
N LEU A 49 -4.01 9.33 -3.18
CA LEU A 49 -2.61 9.07 -2.81
C LEU A 49 -2.47 7.82 -1.93
N SER A 50 -3.43 7.58 -1.03
CA SER A 50 -3.47 6.39 -0.17
C SER A 50 -3.51 5.10 -0.98
N SER A 51 -4.45 4.99 -1.92
CA SER A 51 -4.60 3.81 -2.79
C SER A 51 -3.36 3.59 -3.65
N ARG A 52 -2.82 4.65 -4.25
CA ARG A 52 -1.58 4.56 -5.05
C ARG A 52 -0.38 4.11 -4.22
N ARG A 53 -0.25 4.59 -2.98
CA ARG A 53 0.83 4.19 -2.07
C ARG A 53 0.69 2.74 -1.64
N LEU A 54 -0.52 2.31 -1.30
CA LEU A 54 -0.82 0.93 -0.92
C LEU A 54 -0.43 -0.01 -2.05
N ASN A 55 -0.84 0.28 -3.28
CA ASN A 55 -0.47 -0.51 -4.47
C ASN A 55 1.05 -0.55 -4.67
N SER A 56 1.73 0.61 -4.72
CA SER A 56 3.19 0.66 -4.89
C SER A 56 3.93 -0.15 -3.81
N ARG A 57 3.44 -0.13 -2.58
CA ARG A 57 4.03 -0.85 -1.44
C ARG A 57 3.83 -2.35 -1.54
N LEU A 58 2.62 -2.81 -1.84
CA LEU A 58 2.33 -4.23 -2.04
C LEU A 58 3.11 -4.78 -3.23
N CYS A 59 3.19 -4.03 -4.34
CA CYS A 59 4.03 -4.42 -5.49
C CYS A 59 5.52 -4.54 -5.11
N LEU A 60 6.03 -3.63 -4.27
CA LEU A 60 7.41 -3.72 -3.81
C LEU A 60 7.62 -4.92 -2.88
N LEU A 61 6.70 -5.18 -1.95
CA LEU A 61 6.75 -6.36 -1.08
C LEU A 61 6.69 -7.66 -1.89
N HIS A 62 5.80 -7.74 -2.87
CA HIS A 62 5.68 -8.87 -3.78
C HIS A 62 7.01 -9.14 -4.51
N LYS A 63 7.67 -8.10 -5.02
CA LYS A 63 9.01 -8.24 -5.62
C LYS A 63 10.03 -8.78 -4.63
N PHE A 64 10.04 -8.32 -3.38
CA PHE A 64 10.93 -8.87 -2.36
C PHE A 64 10.62 -10.34 -2.05
N TYR A 65 9.34 -10.68 -1.89
CA TYR A 65 8.90 -12.02 -1.53
C TYR A 65 9.26 -13.06 -2.60
N TYR A 66 8.98 -12.78 -3.87
CA TYR A 66 9.18 -13.75 -4.96
C TYR A 66 10.56 -13.68 -5.63
N ASN A 67 11.20 -12.50 -5.73
CA ASN A 67 12.46 -12.37 -6.45
C ASN A 67 13.70 -12.45 -5.53
N TYR A 68 13.54 -12.32 -4.21
CA TYR A 68 14.65 -12.32 -3.25
C TYR A 68 14.42 -13.23 -2.03
N PRO A 69 14.09 -14.52 -2.22
CA PRO A 69 13.76 -15.43 -1.12
C PRO A 69 14.92 -15.69 -0.14
N TYR A 70 16.17 -15.47 -0.56
CA TYR A 70 17.38 -15.71 0.25
C TYR A 70 18.05 -14.43 0.77
N SER A 71 17.35 -13.30 0.78
CA SER A 71 17.92 -12.06 1.31
C SER A 71 18.20 -12.20 2.81
N HIS A 72 19.48 -12.16 3.20
CA HIS A 72 19.95 -12.25 4.59
C HIS A 72 19.42 -11.14 5.52
N THR A 73 18.80 -10.10 4.97
CA THR A 73 18.42 -8.89 5.72
C THR A 73 17.02 -8.94 6.33
N THR A 74 16.08 -9.69 5.74
CA THR A 74 14.72 -9.87 6.25
C THR A 74 14.15 -11.19 5.74
N PRO A 75 14.08 -12.25 6.56
CA PRO A 75 13.40 -13.48 6.19
C PRO A 75 11.89 -13.18 6.09
N LEU A 76 11.35 -13.13 4.87
CA LEU A 76 9.90 -13.15 4.65
C LEU A 76 9.45 -14.61 4.73
N ALA A 77 9.46 -15.16 5.93
CA ALA A 77 9.08 -16.54 6.20
C ALA A 77 7.55 -16.68 6.33
N PRO A 78 6.99 -17.86 6.05
CA PRO A 78 5.61 -18.17 6.44
C PRO A 78 5.52 -18.25 7.98
N PRO A 79 4.38 -17.89 8.58
CA PRO A 79 4.22 -17.97 10.04
C PRO A 79 4.14 -19.43 10.52
N ASP A 80 4.70 -19.70 11.70
CA ASP A 80 4.71 -21.04 12.33
C ASP A 80 3.31 -21.65 12.52
N ARG A 81 2.30 -20.80 12.72
CA ARG A 81 0.91 -21.20 12.90
C ARG A 81 0.03 -20.48 11.90
N VAL A 82 -0.52 -21.23 10.95
CA VAL A 82 -1.49 -20.74 9.98
C VAL A 82 -2.88 -21.26 10.34
N SER A 83 -3.85 -20.36 10.48
CA SER A 83 -5.28 -20.73 10.52
C SER A 83 -5.89 -20.35 9.19
N SER A 84 -6.41 -21.32 8.44
CA SER A 84 -7.10 -21.05 7.16
C SER A 84 -8.36 -20.19 7.30
N ARG A 85 -8.89 -20.05 8.52
CA ARG A 85 -10.02 -19.14 8.81
C ARG A 85 -9.59 -17.68 8.97
N LEU A 86 -8.33 -17.45 9.34
CA LEU A 86 -7.82 -16.11 9.69
C LEU A 86 -6.78 -15.61 8.68
N ASN A 87 -6.10 -16.51 7.99
CA ASN A 87 -4.97 -16.22 7.12
C ASN A 87 -5.18 -16.91 5.77
N HIS A 88 -4.76 -16.22 4.71
CA HIS A 88 -4.68 -16.77 3.37
C HIS A 88 -3.42 -17.63 3.17
N SER A 89 -3.35 -18.32 2.04
CA SER A 89 -2.31 -19.31 1.72
C SER A 89 -0.87 -18.77 1.70
N GLN A 90 -0.65 -17.55 1.16
CA GLN A 90 0.68 -16.91 1.13
C GLN A 90 0.91 -15.89 2.27
N CYS A 91 0.39 -16.15 3.47
CA CYS A 91 0.56 -15.24 4.60
C CYS A 91 2.04 -15.19 5.03
N ILE A 92 2.53 -14.00 5.39
CA ILE A 92 3.91 -13.75 5.82
C ILE A 92 3.96 -13.58 7.33
N GLU A 93 5.00 -14.09 7.98
CA GLU A 93 5.22 -13.89 9.41
C GLU A 93 5.26 -12.40 9.77
N ARG A 94 4.51 -12.03 10.81
CA ARG A 94 4.38 -10.64 11.21
C ARG A 94 5.64 -10.19 11.96
N ILE A 95 6.34 -9.22 11.38
CA ILE A 95 7.44 -8.52 12.05
C ILE A 95 6.85 -7.36 12.88
N ALA A 96 7.13 -7.33 14.17
CA ALA A 96 6.70 -6.24 15.06
C ALA A 96 7.84 -5.82 15.99
N GLY A 97 7.86 -4.53 16.33
CA GLY A 97 8.84 -3.94 17.24
C GLY A 97 8.16 -3.14 18.35
N LYS A 98 8.97 -2.66 19.29
CA LYS A 98 8.48 -1.91 20.46
C LYS A 98 8.02 -0.49 20.14
N THR A 99 8.50 0.10 19.04
CA THR A 99 8.24 1.49 18.70
C THR A 99 7.20 1.62 17.60
N LEU A 100 6.37 2.67 17.70
CA LEU A 100 5.44 3.05 16.63
C LEU A 100 6.19 3.27 15.32
N ALA A 101 7.33 3.98 15.37
CA ALA A 101 8.16 4.27 14.20
C ALA A 101 8.56 3.00 13.43
N PHE A 102 8.96 1.95 14.15
CA PHE A 102 9.27 0.66 13.53
C PHE A 102 8.01 0.00 12.96
N ASN A 103 6.92 -0.06 13.73
CA ASN A 103 5.67 -0.68 13.28
C ASN A 103 5.02 0.05 12.08
N THR A 104 5.34 1.33 11.88
CA THR A 104 4.91 2.13 10.74
C THR A 104 5.92 2.16 9.60
N SER A 105 7.10 1.52 9.78
CA SER A 105 8.10 1.38 8.73
C SER A 105 7.61 0.43 7.62
N PHE A 106 8.39 0.34 6.54
CA PHE A 106 7.97 -0.36 5.33
C PHE A 106 7.54 -1.81 5.59
N PHE A 107 8.40 -2.66 6.16
CA PHE A 107 8.14 -4.10 6.27
C PHE A 107 6.96 -4.44 7.20
N PRO A 108 6.93 -4.02 8.47
CA PRO A 108 5.82 -4.34 9.37
C PRO A 108 4.46 -3.90 8.82
N HIS A 109 4.42 -2.71 8.21
CA HIS A 109 3.19 -2.18 7.64
C HIS A 109 2.80 -2.86 6.32
N ALA A 110 3.77 -3.15 5.44
CA ALA A 110 3.51 -3.85 4.18
C ALA A 110 3.03 -5.29 4.42
N ILE A 111 3.65 -6.01 5.36
CA ILE A 111 3.25 -7.36 5.75
C ILE A 111 1.84 -7.36 6.32
N ALA A 112 1.50 -6.39 7.18
CA ALA A 112 0.14 -6.27 7.70
C ALA A 112 -0.90 -6.07 6.59
N ASN A 113 -0.60 -5.21 5.61
CA ASN A 113 -1.48 -4.98 4.47
C ASN A 113 -1.60 -6.23 3.57
N TRP A 114 -0.48 -6.92 3.32
CA TRP A 114 -0.47 -8.16 2.55
C TRP A 114 -1.31 -9.24 3.22
N ASN A 115 -1.10 -9.49 4.51
CA ASN A 115 -1.82 -10.50 5.27
C ASN A 115 -3.33 -10.20 5.41
N SER A 116 -3.74 -8.95 5.19
CA SER A 116 -5.16 -8.55 5.16
C SER A 116 -5.84 -8.79 3.81
N LEU A 117 -5.08 -9.19 2.78
CA LEU A 117 -5.64 -9.46 1.46
C LEU A 117 -6.49 -10.73 1.48
N PRO A 118 -7.63 -10.74 0.76
CA PRO A 118 -8.38 -11.96 0.51
C PRO A 118 -7.57 -13.00 -0.27
N ASP A 119 -7.77 -14.28 0.04
CA ASP A 119 -7.04 -15.39 -0.58
C ASP A 119 -7.20 -15.44 -2.11
N ASN A 120 -8.38 -15.08 -2.63
CA ASN A 120 -8.64 -15.04 -4.08
C ASN A 120 -7.79 -14.02 -4.83
N ILE A 121 -7.25 -12.99 -4.17
CA ILE A 121 -6.33 -12.03 -4.78
C ILE A 121 -4.90 -12.58 -4.75
N VAL A 122 -4.54 -13.22 -3.63
CA VAL A 122 -3.18 -13.69 -3.37
C VAL A 122 -2.82 -14.91 -4.24
N VAL A 123 -3.80 -15.73 -4.59
CA VAL A 123 -3.63 -16.91 -5.45
C VAL A 123 -3.48 -16.53 -6.94
N ILE A 124 -3.78 -15.29 -7.33
CA ILE A 124 -3.59 -14.82 -8.70
C ILE A 124 -2.10 -14.86 -9.02
N THR A 125 -1.73 -15.81 -9.88
CA THR A 125 -0.38 -15.93 -10.41
C THR A 125 -0.33 -15.29 -11.78
N ASP A 126 0.76 -14.57 -12.05
CA ASP A 126 1.02 -14.05 -13.39
C ASP A 126 1.29 -15.25 -14.31
N PRO A 127 0.54 -15.45 -15.41
CA PRO A 127 0.70 -16.63 -16.27
C PRO A 127 2.05 -16.68 -17.02
N ILE A 128 2.87 -15.63 -16.93
CA ILE A 128 4.17 -15.52 -17.61
C ILE A 128 5.32 -15.80 -16.63
N ARG A 129 5.27 -16.94 -15.93
CA ARG A 129 6.41 -17.49 -15.19
C ARG A 129 6.98 -18.71 -15.88
#